data_AF-A0A842QC04-F1
#
_entry.id   AF-A0A842QC04-F1
#
_cell.length_a   1.000
_cell.length_b   1.000
_cell.length_c   1.000
_cell.angle_alpha   90.00
_cell.angle_beta   90.00
_cell.angle_gamma   90.00
#
_symmetry.space_group_name_H-M   'P 1'
#
loop_
_entity.id
_entity.type
_entity.pdbx_description
1 polymer ?
#
loop_
_entity_poly.entity_id
_entity_poly.type
_entity_poly.pdbx_seq_one_letter_code
_entity_poly.pdbx_strand_id
1 'polypeptide(L)' 'MDDPEAEAVKKRIADEGRSPTMIVNCSDGHELLITLYMNGGKLAVRDVVVPMRAEDEDTGDDKSSSEIDWLKKTFGGDS' A
#
# COMPACT_ATOMS: atom_id res chain seq x y z
N MET A 1 -1.91 -5.78 -25.05
CA MET A 1 -1.90 -6.81 -24.00
C MET A 1 -2.66 -6.22 -22.84
N ASP A 2 -3.90 -6.69 -22.64
CA ASP A 2 -4.70 -6.30 -21.48
C ASP A 2 -4.14 -7.02 -20.26
N ASP A 3 -3.68 -6.23 -19.29
CA ASP A 3 -3.23 -6.74 -18.01
C ASP A 3 -4.46 -6.95 -17.11
N PRO A 4 -4.85 -8.21 -16.83
CA PRO A 4 -6.07 -8.49 -16.08
C PRO A 4 -6.05 -7.91 -14.66
N GLU A 5 -4.87 -7.73 -14.08
CA GLU A 5 -4.71 -7.09 -12.78
C GLU A 5 -5.01 -5.59 -12.87
N ALA A 6 -4.50 -4.92 -13.91
CA ALA A 6 -4.78 -3.51 -14.14
C ALA A 6 -6.28 -3.24 -14.37
N GLU A 7 -6.96 -4.12 -15.12
CA GLU A 7 -8.41 -4.00 -15.35
C GLU A 7 -9.22 -4.21 -14.07
N ALA A 8 -8.82 -5.15 -13.21
CA ALA A 8 -9.45 -5.37 -11.91
C ALA A 8 -9.32 -4.13 -10.99
N VAL A 9 -8.14 -3.50 -10.97
CA VAL A 9 -7.91 -2.28 -10.19
C VAL A 9 -8.74 -1.10 -10.72
N LYS A 10 -8.79 -0.91 -12.05
CA LYS A 10 -9.63 0.13 -12.67
C LYS A 10 -11.10 -0.04 -12.31
N LYS A 11 -11.60 -1.29 -12.36
CA LYS A 11 -12.97 -1.61 -11.99
C LYS A 11 -13.23 -1.28 -10.51
N ARG A 12 -12.33 -1.63 -9.60
CA ARG A 12 -12.46 -1.27 -8.18
C ARG A 12 -12.49 0.24 -7.95
N ILE A 13 -11.66 1.01 -8.64
CA ILE A 13 -11.70 2.48 -8.54
C ILE A 13 -13.06 3.02 -9.01
N ALA A 14 -13.60 2.46 -10.09
CA ALA A 14 -14.91 2.87 -10.61
C ALA A 14 -16.07 2.47 -9.69
N ASP A 15 -16.02 1.27 -9.11
CA ASP A 15 -17.07 0.73 -8.25
C ASP A 15 -17.06 1.35 -6.84
N GLU A 16 -15.88 1.52 -6.24
CA GLU A 16 -15.72 2.02 -4.86
C GLU A 16 -15.59 3.55 -4.79
N GLY A 17 -15.30 4.21 -5.92
CA GLY A 17 -15.06 5.66 -5.98
C GLY A 17 -13.83 6.12 -5.20
N ARG A 18 -12.93 5.20 -4.82
CA ARG A 18 -11.74 5.45 -4.01
C ARG A 18 -10.48 4.96 -4.73
N SER A 19 -9.37 5.61 -4.39
CA SER A 19 -8.03 5.20 -4.82
C SER A 19 -7.54 4.04 -3.96
N PRO A 20 -7.41 2.80 -4.51
CA PRO A 20 -6.91 1.68 -3.76
C PRO A 20 -5.42 1.88 -3.45
N THR A 21 -5.01 1.40 -2.29
CA THR A 21 -3.61 1.30 -1.89
C THR A 21 -3.23 -0.16 -1.83
N MET A 22 -2.12 -0.52 -2.46
CA MET A 22 -1.65 -1.90 -2.59
C MET A 22 -0.24 -2.03 -2.01
N ILE A 23 0.06 -3.18 -1.43
CA ILE A 23 1.41 -3.53 -0.98
C ILE A 23 2.08 -4.33 -2.10
N VAL A 24 3.23 -3.86 -2.57
CA VAL A 24 4.03 -4.50 -3.61
C VAL A 24 5.38 -4.89 -3.01
N ASN A 25 5.74 -6.16 -3.13
CA ASN A 25 7.05 -6.64 -2.69
C ASN A 25 8.06 -6.48 -3.82
N CYS A 26 9.12 -5.72 -3.58
CA CYS A 26 10.26 -5.61 -4.48
C CYS A 26 11.15 -6.86 -4.39
N SER A 27 11.93 -7.10 -5.45
CA SER A 27 12.81 -8.27 -5.58
C SER A 27 13.90 -8.37 -4.51
N ASP A 28 14.19 -7.26 -3.84
CA ASP A 28 15.14 -7.09 -2.74
C ASP A 28 14.50 -7.25 -1.35
N GLY A 29 13.21 -7.59 -1.27
CA GLY A 29 12.51 -7.82 -0.01
C GLY A 29 11.98 -6.55 0.66
N HIS A 30 12.01 -5.40 -0.03
CA HIS A 30 11.35 -4.19 0.42
C HIS A 30 9.87 -4.20 0.06
N GLU A 31 9.02 -3.78 0.99
CA GLU A 31 7.59 -3.60 0.75
C GLU A 31 7.33 -2.16 0.33
N LEU A 32 6.54 -1.95 -0.72
CA LEU A 32 6.11 -0.64 -1.19
C LEU A 32 4.61 -0.51 -1.05
N LEU A 33 4.16 0.63 -0.55
CA LEU A 33 2.75 0.99 -0.54
C LEU A 33 2.46 1.94 -1.68
N ILE A 34 1.68 1.48 -2.65
CA ILE A 34 1.38 2.23 -3.87
C ILE A 34 -0.11 2.56 -3.88
N THR A 35 -0.42 3.84 -3.91
CA THR A 35 -1.80 4.33 -4.09
C THR A 35 -2.05 4.62 -5.55
N LEU A 36 -3.11 4.02 -6.12
CA LEU A 36 -3.44 4.13 -7.53
C LEU A 36 -4.69 4.99 -7.75
N TYR A 37 -4.74 5.68 -8.89
CA TYR A 37 -5.90 6.49 -9.27
C TYR A 37 -6.09 6.52 -10.79
N MET A 38 -7.27 6.99 -11.21
CA MET A 38 -7.58 7.18 -12.63
C MET A 38 -7.22 8.60 -13.07
N ASN A 39 -6.39 8.71 -14.10
CA ASN A 39 -6.07 9.97 -14.77
C ASN A 39 -6.41 9.84 -16.27
N GLY A 40 -7.44 10.54 -16.74
CA GLY A 40 -7.81 10.55 -18.16
C GLY A 40 -8.06 9.16 -18.76
N GLY A 41 -8.68 8.25 -18.01
CA GLY A 41 -8.96 6.88 -18.45
C GLY A 41 -7.78 5.91 -18.34
N LYS A 42 -6.63 6.37 -17.82
CA LYS A 42 -5.45 5.53 -17.56
C LYS A 42 -5.23 5.39 -16.06
N LEU A 43 -4.66 4.25 -15.67
CA LEU A 43 -4.22 4.02 -14.30
C LEU A 43 -2.91 4.78 -14.06
N ALA A 44 -2.82 5.49 -12.95
CA ALA A 44 -1.66 6.28 -12.56
C ALA A 44 -1.36 6.09 -11.07
N VAL A 45 -0.11 6.34 -10.68
CA VAL A 45 0.34 6.29 -9.29
C VAL A 45 0.17 7.67 -8.67
N ARG A 46 -0.52 7.73 -7.52
CA ARG A 46 -0.66 8.95 -6.73
C ARG A 46 0.50 9.07 -5.74
N ASP A 47 0.70 8.03 -4.94
CA ASP A 47 1.67 8.01 -3.85
C ASP A 47 2.44 6.69 -3.85
N VAL A 48 3.72 6.76 -3.47
CA VAL A 48 4.56 5.61 -3.18
C VAL A 48 5.19 5.83 -1.81
N VAL A 49 4.84 4.99 -0.85
CA VAL A 49 5.41 5.02 0.49
C VAL A 49 6.36 3.84 0.64
N VAL A 50 7.61 4.15 1.00
CA VAL A 50 8.61 3.17 1.38
C VAL A 50 8.63 3.14 2.91
N PRO A 51 8.11 2.08 3.56
CA PRO A 51 8.26 1.90 4.99
C PRO A 51 9.74 1.66 5.27
N MET A 52 10.42 2.66 5.84
CA MET A 52 11.72 2.42 6.46
C MET A 52 11.47 1.56 7.70
N ARG A 53 12.00 0.32 7.71
CA ARG A 53 12.15 -0.43 8.95
C ARG A 53 12.95 0.47 9.89
N ALA A 54 12.40 0.77 11.06
CA ALA A 54 13.20 1.31 12.15
C ALA A 54 14.19 0.22 12.53
N GLU A 55 15.39 0.28 11.96
CA GLU A 55 16.53 -0.43 12.54
C GLU A 55 16.87 0.31 13.85
N ASP A 56 17.01 -0.46 14.91
CA ASP A 56 17.23 -0.09 16.32
C ASP A 56 16.00 0.29 17.15
N GLU A 57 15.24 -0.72 17.59
CA GLU A 57 15.07 -0.92 19.04
C GLU A 57 14.91 -2.42 19.34
N ASP A 58 15.98 -2.98 19.90
CA ASP A 58 16.08 -4.29 20.53
C ASP A 58 14.99 -4.44 21.61
N THR A 59 13.87 -5.08 21.30
CA THR A 59 13.00 -5.69 22.32
C THR A 59 12.31 -6.90 21.72
N GLY A 60 12.57 -8.06 22.34
CA GLY A 60 12.17 -9.37 21.87
C GLY A 60 10.67 -9.65 21.86
N ASP A 61 10.35 -10.81 21.28
CA ASP A 61 9.11 -11.57 21.40
C ASP A 61 7.79 -10.78 21.36
N ASP A 62 7.17 -10.68 20.18
CA ASP A 62 5.96 -11.44 19.83
C ASP A 62 5.48 -11.10 18.41
N LYS A 63 5.51 -12.10 17.53
CA LYS A 63 5.12 -12.01 16.12
C LYS A 63 3.59 -12.02 15.97
N SER A 64 2.91 -10.91 16.24
CA SER A 64 1.51 -10.74 15.79
C SER A 64 0.99 -9.30 15.77
N SER A 65 1.86 -8.30 15.76
CA SER A 65 1.44 -6.88 15.83
C SER A 65 1.74 -6.07 14.57
N SER A 66 2.18 -6.72 13.48
CA SER A 66 2.98 -6.03 12.46
C SER A 66 2.23 -5.51 11.23
N GLU A 67 0.92 -5.75 11.07
CA GLU A 67 0.19 -5.25 9.89
C GLU A 67 -0.72 -4.05 10.18
N ILE A 68 -1.37 -4.05 11.35
CA ILE A 68 -2.37 -3.01 11.70
C ILE A 68 -1.71 -1.79 12.35
N ASP A 69 -0.61 -1.97 13.06
CA ASP A 69 -0.02 -0.93 13.91
C ASP A 69 0.65 0.19 13.09
N TRP A 70 1.36 -0.18 12.03
CA TRP A 70 1.99 0.80 11.14
C TRP A 70 0.98 1.48 10.20
N LEU A 71 -0.11 0.80 9.81
CA LEU A 71 -1.22 1.41 9.06
C LEU A 71 -1.85 2.54 9.88
N LYS A 72 -2.11 2.30 11.18
CA LYS A 72 -2.63 3.33 12.09
C LYS A 72 -1.66 4.49 12.27
N LYS A 73 -0.36 4.21 12.36
CA LYS A 73 0.70 5.21 12.47
C LYS A 73 0.85 6.10 11.23
N THR A 74 0.63 5.55 10.04
CA THR A 74 0.74 6.28 8.76
C THR A 74 -0.47 7.16 8.48
N PHE A 75 -1.67 6.74 8.91
CA PHE A 75 -2.93 7.44 8.63
C PHE A 75 -3.51 8.22 9.82
N GLY A 76 -2.80 8.32 10.95
CA GLY A 76 -3.13 9.23 12.05
C GLY A 76 -4.44 8.92 12.78
N GLY A 77 -4.69 7.64 13.05
CA GLY A 77 -5.85 7.21 13.84
C GLY A 77 -5.52 7.10 15.33
N ASP A 78 -5.34 8.23 16.00
CA ASP A 78 -5.29 8.30 17.47
C ASP A 78 -6.61 8.86 17.99
N SER A 79 -7.40 8.02 18.64
CA SER A 79 -8.53 8.37 19.51
C SER A 79 -8.67 7.30 20.57
#